data_AF-A0A353DHT3-F1
#
_entry.id   AF-A0A353DHT3-F1
#
_cell.length_a   1.000
_cell.length_b   1.000
_cell.length_c   1.000
_cell.angle_alpha   90.00
_cell.angle_beta   90.00
_cell.angle_gamma   90.00
#
_symmetry.space_group_name_H-M   'P 1'
#
loop_
_entity.id
_entity.type
_entity.pdbx_description
1 polymer ?
#
loop_
_entity_poly.entity_id
_entity_poly.type
_entity_poly.pdbx_seq_one_letter_code
_entity_poly.pdbx_strand_id
1 'polypeptide(L)'
;RFSNFLMVKDKLNCWVSWVRDAKEDPHAAAILNRWIQRPEFEFYDTRKDPYELSNLINDPLHAERIAELKRALASWMDQQQDKGIETELRNEAYEGPWVGRKVIE
;
A
#
# COMPACT_ATOMS: atom_id res chain seq x y z
N ARG A 1 -0.43 -8.49 -5.71
CA ARG A 1 -0.01 -8.04 -4.37
C ARG A 1 1.02 -6.92 -4.58
N PHE A 2 0.77 -5.74 -4.03
CA PHE A 2 1.59 -4.53 -4.21
C PHE A 2 2.98 -4.68 -3.57
N SER A 3 4.03 -4.17 -4.22
CA SER A 3 5.39 -4.13 -3.69
C SER A 3 5.97 -2.72 -3.80
N ASN A 4 6.19 -2.07 -2.67
CA ASN A 4 6.77 -0.74 -2.57
C ASN A 4 8.27 -0.72 -2.96
N PHE A 5 8.69 0.36 -3.61
CA PHE A 5 10.07 0.67 -3.99
C PHE A 5 11.08 0.60 -2.82
N LEU A 6 10.66 0.93 -1.58
CA LEU A 6 11.56 0.81 -0.41
C LEU A 6 11.96 -0.65 -0.11
N MET A 7 11.20 -1.63 -0.62
CA MET A 7 11.49 -3.06 -0.46
C MET A 7 12.52 -3.58 -1.47
N VAL A 8 12.99 -2.73 -2.40
CA VAL A 8 14.09 -3.06 -3.30
C VAL A 8 15.39 -3.01 -2.50
N LYS A 9 16.10 -4.14 -2.50
CA LYS A 9 17.37 -4.34 -1.78
C LYS A 9 18.34 -3.17 -2.04
N ASP A 10 18.94 -2.66 -0.96
CA ASP A 10 20.06 -1.70 -0.94
C ASP A 10 19.78 -0.24 -1.34
N LYS A 11 18.53 0.22 -1.45
CA LYS A 11 18.27 1.65 -1.78
C LYS A 11 18.13 2.60 -0.60
N LEU A 12 17.67 2.16 0.58
CA LEU A 12 17.44 3.04 1.74
C LEU A 12 17.79 2.39 3.08
N ASN A 13 18.74 3.01 3.80
CA ASN A 13 19.23 2.55 5.11
C ASN A 13 18.13 2.42 6.18
N CYS A 14 17.05 3.20 6.08
CA CYS A 14 15.94 3.15 7.03
C CYS A 14 15.12 1.84 6.92
N TRP A 15 15.01 1.24 5.73
CA TRP A 15 14.28 -0.02 5.57
C TRP A 15 14.98 -1.17 6.30
N VAL A 16 16.31 -1.24 6.19
CA VAL A 16 17.12 -2.24 6.88
C VAL A 16 16.99 -2.11 8.39
N SER A 17 16.99 -0.88 8.93
CA SER A 17 16.79 -0.68 10.37
C SER A 17 15.38 -1.07 10.83
N TRP A 18 14.34 -0.80 10.04
CA TRP A 18 12.97 -1.21 10.36
C TRP A 18 12.82 -2.73 10.39
N VAL A 19 13.41 -3.44 9.42
CA VAL A 19 13.41 -4.91 9.40
C VAL A 19 14.22 -5.48 10.56
N ARG A 20 15.35 -4.88 10.93
CA ARG A 20 16.13 -5.28 12.10
C ARG A 20 15.30 -5.12 13.38
N ASP A 21 14.72 -3.95 13.60
CA ASP A 21 14.03 -3.62 14.86
C ASP A 21 12.74 -4.44 15.02
N ALA A 22 12.04 -4.73 13.92
CA ALA A 22 10.87 -5.61 13.90
C ALA A 22 11.14 -7.06 14.32
N LYS A 23 12.40 -7.52 14.35
CA LYS A 23 12.75 -8.86 14.86
C LYS A 23 12.72 -8.91 16.39
N GLU A 24 12.98 -7.78 17.03
CA GLU A 24 13.16 -7.69 18.49
C GLU A 24 11.97 -7.00 19.18
N ASP A 25 11.27 -6.08 18.49
CA ASP A 25 10.14 -5.34 19.02
C ASP A 25 8.81 -5.74 18.33
N PRO A 26 7.86 -6.35 19.06
CA PRO A 26 6.53 -6.69 18.54
C PRO A 26 5.73 -5.50 18.00
N HIS A 27 5.91 -4.30 18.55
CA HIS A 27 5.26 -3.10 18.06
C HIS A 27 5.82 -2.67 16.70
N ALA A 28 7.14 -2.67 16.57
CA ALA A 28 7.81 -2.44 15.28
C ALA A 28 7.41 -3.51 14.25
N ALA A 29 7.29 -4.78 14.68
CA ALA A 29 6.80 -5.86 13.83
C ALA A 29 5.37 -5.62 13.33
N ALA A 30 4.47 -5.13 14.18
CA ALA A 30 3.10 -4.81 13.79
C ALA A 30 3.05 -3.68 12.75
N ILE A 31 3.84 -2.62 12.93
CA ILE A 31 3.95 -1.50 11.98
C ILE A 31 4.47 -2.00 10.63
N LEU A 32 5.58 -2.75 10.65
CA LEU A 32 6.19 -3.29 9.44
C LEU A 32 5.24 -4.23 8.70
N ASN A 33 4.57 -5.14 9.42
CA ASN A 33 3.60 -6.06 8.84
C ASN A 33 2.43 -5.34 8.19
N ARG A 34 1.86 -4.32 8.84
CA ARG A 34 0.80 -3.51 8.24
C ARG A 34 1.27 -2.84 6.94
N TRP A 35 2.51 -2.36 6.91
CA TRP A 35 3.06 -1.66 5.76
C TRP A 35 3.34 -2.60 4.57
N ILE A 36 3.82 -3.82 4.84
CA ILE A 36 4.06 -4.84 3.81
C ILE A 36 2.75 -5.49 3.35
N GLN A 37 1.77 -5.64 4.25
CA GLN A 37 0.51 -6.33 4.02
C GLN A 37 -0.66 -5.35 3.93
N ARG A 38 -0.73 -4.66 2.80
CA ARG A 38 -1.82 -3.71 2.55
C ARG A 38 -2.93 -4.35 1.71
N PRO A 39 -4.20 -4.20 2.13
CA PRO A 39 -5.33 -4.56 1.26
C PRO A 39 -5.37 -3.63 0.06
N GLU A 40 -6.12 -4.02 -0.97
CA GLU A 40 -6.31 -3.21 -2.18
C GLU A 40 -7.01 -1.87 -1.88
N PHE A 41 -7.92 -1.87 -0.91
CA PHE A 41 -8.64 -0.69 -0.47
C PHE A 41 -8.55 -0.52 1.04
N GLU A 42 -8.38 0.72 1.46
CA GLU A 42 -8.36 1.15 2.86
C GLU A 42 -9.34 2.32 3.01
N PHE A 43 -10.06 2.39 4.13
CA PHE A 43 -11.04 3.43 4.39
C PHE A 43 -10.87 3.96 5.82
N TYR A 44 -10.69 5.26 5.97
CA TYR A 44 -10.36 5.91 7.24
C TYR A 44 -11.27 7.12 7.49
N ASP A 45 -11.59 7.38 8.76
CA ASP A 45 -12.18 8.66 9.19
C ASP A 45 -11.06 9.60 9.62
N THR A 46 -10.55 10.41 8.69
CA THR A 46 -9.38 11.29 8.92
C THR A 46 -9.56 12.32 10.04
N ARG A 47 -10.80 12.61 10.45
CA ARG A 47 -11.08 13.53 11.55
C ARG A 47 -10.94 12.84 12.91
N LYS A 48 -11.30 11.57 13.00
CA LYS A 48 -11.23 10.76 14.23
C LYS A 48 -9.93 9.97 14.33
N ASP A 49 -9.33 9.65 13.21
CA ASP A 49 -8.07 8.92 13.06
C ASP A 49 -7.09 9.72 12.19
N PRO A 50 -6.44 10.76 12.77
CA PRO A 50 -5.54 11.64 12.02
C PRO A 50 -4.31 10.95 11.42
N TYR A 51 -4.00 9.73 11.89
CA TYR A 51 -2.85 8.95 11.46
C TYR A 51 -3.24 7.74 10.60
N GLU A 52 -4.54 7.58 10.30
CA GLU A 52 -5.05 6.53 9.41
C GLU A 52 -4.58 5.12 9.82
N LEU A 53 -4.64 4.83 11.12
CA LEU A 53 -4.17 3.57 11.68
C LEU A 53 -5.30 2.52 11.81
N SER A 54 -6.55 2.96 11.84
CA SER A 54 -7.74 2.14 12.05
C SER A 54 -8.53 2.00 10.75
N ASN A 55 -8.22 0.95 9.97
CA ASN A 55 -8.87 0.72 8.69
C ASN A 55 -10.31 0.20 8.88
N LEU A 56 -11.28 1.00 8.45
CA LEU A 56 -12.72 0.77 8.54
C LEU A 56 -13.30 0.10 7.29
N ILE A 57 -12.47 -0.41 6.37
CA ILE A 57 -12.92 -0.96 5.08
C ILE A 57 -13.94 -2.11 5.20
N ASN A 58 -13.90 -2.87 6.31
CA ASN A 58 -14.79 -4.00 6.55
C ASN A 58 -15.98 -3.67 7.46
N ASP A 59 -16.13 -2.42 7.89
CA ASP A 59 -17.27 -2.00 8.71
C ASP A 59 -18.53 -1.88 7.84
N PRO A 60 -19.58 -2.70 8.07
CA PRO A 60 -20.80 -2.64 7.28
C PRO A 60 -21.52 -1.29 7.36
N LEU A 61 -21.30 -0.50 8.41
CA LEU A 61 -21.87 0.85 8.54
C LEU A 61 -21.39 1.81 7.46
N HIS A 62 -20.25 1.53 6.83
CA HIS A 62 -19.63 2.38 5.81
C HIS A 62 -19.73 1.81 4.39
N ALA A 63 -20.37 0.66 4.20
CA ALA A 63 -20.40 -0.06 2.93
C ALA A 63 -20.89 0.79 1.75
N GLU A 64 -21.97 1.57 1.94
CA GLU A 64 -22.50 2.43 0.89
C GLU A 64 -21.51 3.53 0.49
N ARG A 65 -20.92 4.21 1.49
CA ARG A 65 -19.94 5.27 1.26
C ARG A 65 -18.67 4.75 0.59
N ILE A 66 -18.20 3.57 0.99
CA ILE A 66 -17.05 2.90 0.36
C ILE A 66 -17.36 2.59 -1.10
N ALA A 67 -18.56 2.08 -1.40
CA ALA A 67 -18.96 1.77 -2.77
C ALA A 67 -19.05 3.03 -3.65
N GLU A 68 -19.55 4.14 -3.12
CA GLU A 68 -19.56 5.44 -3.79
C GLU A 68 -18.15 5.93 -4.12
N LEU A 69 -17.24 5.91 -3.14
CA LEU A 69 -15.86 6.35 -3.33
C LEU A 69 -15.10 5.47 -4.32
N LYS A 70 -15.31 4.14 -4.30
CA LYS A 70 -14.72 3.23 -5.29
C LYS A 70 -15.18 3.57 -6.72
N ARG A 71 -16.46 3.88 -6.92
CA ARG A 71 -16.97 4.32 -8.23
C ARG A 71 -16.36 5.65 -8.66
N ALA A 72 -16.31 6.63 -7.76
CA ALA A 72 -15.70 7.93 -8.05
C ALA A 72 -14.22 7.81 -8.43
N LEU A 73 -13.47 6.97 -7.71
CA LEU A 73 -12.07 6.67 -8.02
C LEU A 73 -11.93 6.02 -9.41
N ALA A 74 -12.72 4.98 -9.71
CA ALA A 74 -12.67 4.32 -11.00
C ALA A 74 -13.01 5.26 -12.17
N SER A 75 -14.03 6.12 -12.00
CA SER A 75 -14.35 7.14 -13.00
C SER A 75 -13.23 8.17 -13.18
N TRP A 76 -12.57 8.56 -12.10
CA TRP A 76 -11.45 9.49 -12.19
C TRP A 76 -10.22 8.85 -12.87
N MET A 77 -9.90 7.60 -12.55
CA MET A 77 -8.83 6.84 -13.22
C MET A 77 -9.06 6.76 -14.73
N ASP A 78 -10.28 6.43 -15.16
CA ASP A 78 -10.65 6.38 -16.59
C ASP A 78 -10.47 7.74 -17.28
N GLN A 79 -10.86 8.85 -16.61
CA GLN A 79 -10.62 10.21 -17.11
C GLN A 79 -9.13 10.53 -17.29
N GLN A 80 -8.26 9.96 -16.45
CA GLN A 80 -6.81 10.15 -16.56
C GLN A 80 -6.17 9.15 -17.54
N GLN A 81 -6.97 8.28 -18.17
CA GLN A 81 -6.49 7.12 -18.94
C GLN A 81 -5.56 6.21 -18.11
N ASP A 82 -5.76 6.20 -16.80
CA ASP A 82 -5.03 5.36 -15.85
C ASP A 82 -5.67 3.97 -15.80
N LYS A 83 -4.97 2.99 -16.36
CA LYS A 83 -5.33 1.57 -16.35
C LYS A 83 -4.69 0.82 -15.18
N GLY A 84 -4.21 1.54 -14.17
CA GLY A 84 -3.49 1.01 -13.03
C GLY A 84 -2.16 0.39 -13.45
N ILE A 85 -1.97 -0.89 -13.11
CA ILE A 85 -0.69 -1.57 -13.32
C ILE A 85 -0.26 -1.62 -14.80
N GLU A 86 -1.20 -1.66 -15.75
CA GLU A 86 -0.86 -1.60 -17.19
C GLU A 86 -0.20 -0.28 -17.55
N THR A 87 -0.70 0.84 -17.03
CA THR A 87 -0.14 2.18 -17.25
C THR A 87 1.26 2.28 -16.65
N GLU A 88 1.46 1.76 -15.43
CA GLU A 88 2.78 1.71 -14.79
C GLU A 88 3.78 0.89 -15.60
N LEU A 89 3.39 -0.32 -16.04
CA LEU A 89 4.26 -1.21 -16.81
C LEU A 89 4.63 -0.68 -18.20
N ARG A 90 3.81 0.20 -18.77
CA ARG A 90 4.06 0.80 -20.09
C ARG A 90 5.09 1.92 -20.04
N ASN A 91 5.32 2.54 -18.88
CA ASN A 91 6.23 3.67 -18.78
C ASN A 91 7.68 3.23 -19.03
N GLU A 92 8.28 3.74 -20.11
CA GLU A 92 9.62 3.39 -20.60
C GLU A 92 10.74 3.72 -19.60
N ALA A 93 10.47 4.59 -18.61
CA ALA A 93 11.39 4.86 -17.50
C ALA A 93 11.49 3.69 -16.48
N TYR A 94 10.65 2.66 -16.59
CA TYR A 94 10.77 1.43 -15.79
C TYR A 94 11.85 0.49 -16.35
N GLU A 95 13.12 0.78 -16.06
CA GLU A 95 14.27 -0.05 -16.46
C GLU A 95 14.67 -1.12 -15.41
N GLY A 96 13.72 -1.78 -14.75
CA GLY A 96 14.06 -2.74 -13.70
C GLY A 96 13.11 -3.94 -13.58
N PRO A 97 13.63 -5.17 -13.38
CA PRO A 97 12.77 -6.31 -13.09
C PRO A 97 12.01 -6.06 -11.78
N TRP A 98 10.71 -6.36 -11.78
CA TRP A 98 9.88 -6.33 -10.58
C TRP A 98 10.46 -7.28 -9.53
N VAL A 99 11.16 -6.75 -8.52
CA VAL A 99 11.65 -7.51 -7.35
C VAL A 99 10.50 -7.70 -6.33
N GLY A 100 9.31 -8.04 -6.82
CA GLY A 100 8.13 -8.23 -5.97
C GLY A 100 8.00 -9.63 -5.38
N ARG A 101 8.95 -10.55 -5.63
CA ARG A 101 8.80 -11.98 -5.30
C ARG A 101 9.88 -12.64 -4.44
N LYS A 102 10.98 -11.97 -4.06
CA LYS A 102 12.01 -12.59 -3.19
C LYS A 102 12.63 -11.62 -2.20
N VAL A 103 11.81 -11.00 -1.36
CA VAL A 103 12.31 -10.27 -0.18
C VAL A 103 12.06 -11.07 1.11
N ILE A 104 11.30 -12.18 1.02
CA ILE A 104 11.03 -13.09 2.13
C ILE A 104 11.03 -14.53 1.59
N GLU A 105 12.22 -15.07 1.34
CA GLU A 105 12.56 -16.49 1.50
C GLU A 105 13.74 -16.53 2.48
#